data_AF-A0A5N6MSB6-F1
#
_entry.id   AF-A0A5N6MSB6-F1
#
_cell.length_a   1.000
_cell.length_b   1.000
_cell.length_c   1.000
_cell.angle_alpha   90.00
_cell.angle_beta   90.00
_cell.angle_gamma   90.00
#
_symmetry.space_group_name_H-M   'P 1'
#
loop_
_entity.id
_entity.type
_entity.pdbx_description
1 polymer ?
#
loop_
_entity_poly.entity_id
_entity_poly.type
_entity_poly.pdbx_seq_one_letter_code
_entity_poly.pdbx_strand_id
1 'polypeptide(L)' 'MELVPNNSLICATPEEGRQLAVHLAMQTAFAIQPDGQVEHIIRDAYANNPDSIISASQVVATEFATVAAANNYWR' A
#
# COMPACT_ATOMS: atom_id res chain seq x y z
N MET A 1 -8.11 11.70 6.88
CA MET A 1 -7.35 10.54 6.39
C MET A 1 -5.96 11.02 6.05
N GLU A 2 -4.95 10.38 6.62
CA GLU A 2 -3.55 10.73 6.39
C GLU A 2 -3.00 9.81 5.31
N LEU A 3 -2.49 10.38 4.21
CA LEU A 3 -2.02 9.60 3.05
C LEU A 3 -0.56 9.15 3.21
N VAL A 4 0.20 9.82 4.08
CA VAL A 4 1.59 9.50 4.42
C VAL A 4 1.72 9.56 5.94
N PRO A 5 1.73 8.42 6.65
CA PRO A 5 1.77 8.39 8.10
C PRO A 5 2.98 9.13 8.67
N ASN A 6 2.75 9.99 9.66
CA ASN A 6 3.77 10.82 10.32
C ASN A 6 4.58 11.69 9.33
N ASN A 7 4.07 11.90 8.13
CA ASN A 7 4.75 12.60 7.03
C ASN A 7 6.20 12.10 6.78
N SER A 8 6.43 10.78 6.91
CA SER A 8 7.76 10.17 6.76
C SER A 8 7.71 8.85 6.00
N LEU A 9 8.75 8.60 5.20
CA LEU A 9 8.99 7.30 4.56
C LEU A 9 10.10 6.50 5.26
N ILE A 10 10.66 7.03 6.35
CA ILE A 10 11.77 6.39 7.06
C ILE A 10 11.25 5.28 7.97
N CYS A 11 11.86 4.09 7.85
CA CYS A 11 11.53 2.87 8.58
C CYS A 11 12.82 2.23 9.09
N ALA A 12 12.79 1.64 10.29
CA ALA A 12 13.98 1.04 10.89
C ALA A 12 14.39 -0.27 10.21
N THR A 13 13.44 -0.99 9.61
CA THR A 13 13.69 -2.30 8.97
C THR A 13 13.00 -2.45 7.61
N PRO A 14 13.46 -3.38 6.75
CA PRO A 14 12.76 -3.71 5.51
C PRO A 14 11.32 -4.18 5.71
N GLU A 15 11.04 -4.89 6.81
CA GLU A 15 9.69 -5.37 7.14
C GLU A 15 8.75 -4.19 7.44
N GLU A 16 9.19 -3.24 8.27
CA GLU A 16 8.44 -2.00 8.52
C GLU A 16 8.23 -1.21 7.22
N GLY A 17 9.25 -1.13 6.37
CA GLY A 17 9.12 -0.51 5.05
C GLY A 17 8.09 -1.22 4.16
N ARG A 18 8.02 -2.54 4.23
CA ARG A 18 7.07 -3.35 3.48
C ARG A 18 5.64 -3.17 3.98
N GLN A 19 5.47 -3.00 5.30
CA GLN A 19 4.18 -2.67 5.93
C GLN A 19 3.74 -1.26 5.56
N LEU A 20 4.66 -0.28 5.58
CA LEU A 20 4.37 1.09 5.13
C LEU A 20 3.90 1.12 3.67
N ALA A 21 4.57 0.38 2.78
CA ALA A 21 4.17 0.28 1.38
C ALA A 21 2.74 -0.27 1.18
N VAL A 22 2.33 -1.28 1.97
CA VAL A 22 0.93 -1.76 1.96
C VAL A 22 0.00 -0.65 2.42
N HIS A 23 0.35 0.04 3.49
CA HIS A 23 -0.47 1.09 4.05
C HIS A 23 -0.69 2.22 3.04
N LEU A 24 0.37 2.71 2.40
CA LEU A 24 0.29 3.76 1.37
C LEU A 24 -0.64 3.35 0.22
N ALA A 25 -0.46 2.14 -0.32
CA ALA A 25 -1.31 1.62 -1.38
C ALA A 25 -2.80 1.55 -0.97
N MET A 26 -3.09 1.12 0.26
CA MET A 26 -4.45 1.09 0.80
C MET A 26 -5.02 2.51 1.01
N GLN A 27 -4.23 3.44 1.56
CA GLN A 27 -4.67 4.83 1.76
C GLN A 27 -5.02 5.52 0.44
N THR A 28 -4.28 5.24 -0.64
CA THR A 28 -4.63 5.71 -1.98
C THR A 28 -5.98 5.16 -2.45
N ALA A 29 -6.24 3.87 -2.24
CA ALA A 29 -7.53 3.26 -2.59
C ALA A 29 -8.70 3.91 -1.81
N PHE A 30 -8.53 4.12 -0.50
CA PHE A 30 -9.50 4.83 0.34
C PHE A 30 -9.71 6.29 -0.09
N ALA A 31 -8.66 6.98 -0.54
CA ALA A 31 -8.76 8.35 -1.05
C ALA A 31 -9.59 8.46 -2.32
N ILE A 32 -9.52 7.44 -3.18
CA ILE A 32 -10.28 7.38 -4.43
C ILE A 32 -11.74 6.99 -4.15
N GLN A 33 -11.97 6.01 -3.27
CA GLN A 33 -13.29 5.54 -2.89
C GLN A 33 -13.46 5.53 -1.36
N PRO A 34 -14.00 6.60 -0.76
CA PRO A 34 -14.15 6.70 0.69
C PRO A 34 -15.40 6.00 1.24
N ASP A 35 -16.33 5.55 0.39
CA ASP A 35 -17.53 4.85 0.83
C ASP A 35 -17.21 3.40 1.23
N GLY A 36 -17.27 3.13 2.54
CA GLY A 36 -17.00 1.80 3.09
C GLY A 36 -17.97 0.71 2.62
N GLN A 37 -19.20 1.05 2.24
CA GLN A 37 -20.12 0.06 1.64
C GLN A 37 -19.63 -0.37 0.26
N VAL A 38 -19.14 0.59 -0.53
CA VAL A 38 -18.58 0.32 -1.86
C VAL A 38 -17.23 -0.41 -1.75
N GLU A 39 -16.41 -0.08 -0.75
CA GLU A 39 -15.14 -0.76 -0.48
C GLU A 39 -15.34 -2.27 -0.25
N HIS A 40 -16.31 -2.67 0.59
CA HIS A 40 -16.60 -4.09 0.84
C HIS A 40 -16.97 -4.83 -0.44
N ILE A 41 -17.85 -4.24 -1.26
CA ILE A 41 -18.28 -4.82 -2.54
C ILE A 41 -17.08 -4.99 -3.48
N ILE A 42 -16.22 -3.97 -3.60
CA ILE A 42 -15.03 -4.02 -4.45
C ILE A 42 -14.05 -5.09 -3.93
N ARG A 43 -13.85 -5.17 -2.61
CA ARG A 43 -12.95 -6.14 -1.98
C ARG A 43 -13.37 -7.57 -2.26
N ASP A 44 -14.66 -7.88 -2.12
CA ASP A 44 -15.18 -9.21 -2.40
C ASP A 44 -14.98 -9.60 -3.88
N ALA A 45 -15.08 -8.63 -4.79
CA ALA A 45 -14.90 -8.84 -6.22
C ALA A 45 -13.44 -9.16 -6.59
N TYR A 46 -12.45 -8.49 -5.99
CA TYR A 46 -11.05 -8.67 -6.37
C TYR A 46 -10.29 -9.69 -5.53
N ALA A 47 -10.71 -9.96 -4.28
CA ALA A 47 -9.95 -10.81 -3.34
C ALA A 47 -9.83 -12.27 -3.78
N ASN A 48 -10.72 -12.75 -4.66
CA ASN A 48 -10.71 -14.11 -5.20
C ASN A 48 -10.25 -14.16 -6.67
N ASN A 49 -9.80 -13.04 -7.24
CA ASN A 49 -9.36 -12.96 -8.62
C ASN A 49 -7.81 -12.93 -8.68
N PRO A 50 -7.15 -13.96 -9.25
CA PRO A 50 -5.68 -14.03 -9.31
C PRO A 50 -5.02 -12.82 -9.99
N ASP A 51 -5.58 -12.34 -11.11
CA ASP A 51 -5.04 -11.20 -11.84
C ASP A 51 -5.13 -9.91 -11.01
N SER A 52 -6.19 -9.79 -10.21
CA SER A 52 -6.35 -8.67 -9.29
C SER A 52 -5.37 -8.73 -8.12
N ILE A 53 -5.12 -9.94 -7.58
CA ILE A 53 -4.12 -10.15 -6.52
C ILE A 53 -2.72 -9.80 -7.04
N ILE A 54 -2.38 -10.21 -8.27
CA ILE A 54 -1.09 -9.86 -8.91
C ILE A 54 -1.01 -8.35 -9.12
N SER A 55 -2.08 -7.71 -9.59
CA SER A 55 -2.14 -6.27 -9.82
C SER A 55 -1.94 -5.48 -8.53
N ALA A 56 -2.65 -5.85 -7.44
CA ALA A 56 -2.47 -5.24 -6.13
C ALA A 56 -1.04 -5.44 -5.61
N SER A 57 -0.46 -6.62 -5.82
CA SER A 57 0.92 -6.90 -5.44
C SER A 57 1.92 -6.00 -6.18
N GLN A 58 1.68 -5.70 -7.45
CA GLN A 58 2.52 -4.80 -8.25
C GLN A 58 2.47 -3.35 -7.76
N VAL A 59 1.29 -2.87 -7.34
CA VAL A 59 1.15 -1.54 -6.71
C VAL A 59 2.02 -1.46 -5.47
N VAL A 60 1.91 -2.44 -4.58
CA VAL A 60 2.68 -2.46 -3.35
C VAL A 60 4.19 -2.63 -3.61
N ALA A 61 4.58 -3.38 -4.64
CA ALA A 61 5.99 -3.47 -5.05
C ALA A 61 6.55 -2.11 -5.51
N THR A 62 5.73 -1.30 -6.17
CA THR A 62 6.10 0.05 -6.61
C THR A 62 6.27 0.99 -5.42
N GLU A 63 5.34 0.95 -4.46
CA GLU A 63 5.45 1.70 -3.20
C GLU A 63 6.71 1.28 -2.42
N PHE A 64 6.95 -0.02 -2.30
CA PHE A 64 8.10 -0.55 -1.56
C PHE A 64 9.43 -0.16 -2.19
N ALA A 65 9.52 -0.06 -3.52
CA ALA A 65 10.71 0.45 -4.20
C ALA A 65 11.01 1.91 -3.78
N THR A 66 9.99 2.75 -3.69
CA THR A 66 10.11 4.14 -3.23
C THR A 66 10.53 4.22 -1.77
N VAL A 67 9.88 3.44 -0.89
CA VAL A 67 10.22 3.37 0.55
C VAL A 67 11.65 2.85 0.74
N ALA A 68 12.06 1.81 0.04
CA ALA A 68 13.41 1.27 0.12
C ALA A 68 14.46 2.29 -0.33
N ALA A 69 14.20 3.04 -1.41
CA ALA A 69 15.08 4.12 -1.85
C ALA A 69 15.19 5.24 -0.80
N ALA A 70 14.08 5.63 -0.16
CA ALA A 70 14.09 6.62 0.91
C ALA A 70 14.90 6.17 2.15
N ASN A 71 15.01 4.86 2.38
CA ASN A 71 15.75 4.25 3.50
C ASN A 71 17.17 3.80 3.13
N ASN A 72 17.71 4.23 1.98
CA ASN A 72 19.01 3.77 1.48
C ASN A 72 19.16 2.23 1.49
N TYR A 73 18.06 1.52 1.24
CA TYR A 73 17.98 0.06 1.24
C TYR A 73 18.42 -0.62 2.56
N TRP A 74 18.37 0.09 3.69
CA TRP A 74 18.77 -0.40 5.02
C TRP A 74 20.21 -0.95 5.07
N ARG A 75 21.12 -0.34 4.30
CA ARG A 75 22.55 -0.68 4.24
C ARG A 75 23.38 0.10 5.25
#